data_AF-A0AA35IQ48-F1
#
_entry.id   AF-A0AA35IQ48-F1
#
_cell.length_a   1.000
_cell.length_b   1.000
_cell.length_c   1.000
_cell.angle_alpha   90.00
_cell.angle_beta   90.00
_cell.angle_gamma   90.00
#
_symmetry.space_group_name_H-M   'P 1'
#
loop_
_entity.id
_entity.type
_entity.pdbx_description
1 polymer ?
#
loop_
_entity_poly.entity_id
_entity_poly.type
_entity_poly.pdbx_seq_one_letter_code
_entity_poly.pdbx_strand_id
1 'polypeptide(L)'
;MIGRSVWYRSFHTSGSIWKHFGFPQTQVTSVYNKTKSASNYKGYFKHKDAPGMYYQPSESIGTGSINSETIPRSFMAASDPRRGFDVPVQGAKPQHCPNVLVSKSTVNGKTYHLGPQEIEEIQRLRYENPQKYTRKFLAAKYGISPLFVSLISKPSDQQVQNMESRLTDIQSSWKEKRRVAREDRKRRKLLWYQA
;
A
#
# COMPACT_ATOMS: atom_id res chain seq x y z
N MET A 1 -34.28 -56.50 10.17
CA MET A 1 -33.23 -55.84 11.00
C MET A 1 -32.42 -54.94 10.09
N ILE A 2 -32.69 -53.63 10.09
CA ILE A 2 -32.05 -52.67 9.19
C ILE A 2 -31.15 -51.80 10.06
N GLY A 3 -29.84 -52.07 10.01
CA GLY A 3 -28.83 -51.36 10.80
C GLY A 3 -28.63 -49.94 10.29
N ARG A 4 -28.91 -48.95 11.14
CA ARG A 4 -28.57 -47.55 10.89
C ARG A 4 -27.08 -47.35 11.16
N SER A 5 -26.29 -47.27 10.10
CA SER A 5 -24.89 -46.84 10.17
C SER A 5 -24.83 -45.35 10.52
N VAL A 6 -24.38 -45.04 11.74
CA VAL A 6 -24.08 -43.68 12.19
C VAL A 6 -22.77 -43.24 11.53
N TRP A 7 -22.85 -42.36 10.54
CA TRP A 7 -21.68 -41.71 9.95
C TRP A 7 -21.20 -40.61 10.90
N TYR A 8 -20.11 -40.87 11.61
CA TYR A 8 -19.35 -39.80 12.26
C TYR A 8 -18.67 -38.95 11.17
N ARG A 9 -19.17 -37.74 10.96
CA ARG A 9 -18.44 -36.72 10.21
C ARG A 9 -17.28 -36.23 11.08
N SER A 10 -16.09 -36.76 10.84
CA SER A 10 -14.85 -36.13 11.29
C SER A 10 -14.73 -34.76 10.63
N PHE A 11 -14.86 -33.70 11.42
CA PHE A 11 -14.49 -32.37 10.99
C PHE A 11 -12.96 -32.34 10.84
N HIS A 12 -12.49 -32.42 9.60
CA HIS A 12 -11.13 -32.01 9.26
C HIS A 12 -11.02 -30.51 9.56
N THR A 13 -10.38 -30.16 10.66
CA THR A 13 -9.95 -28.79 10.94
C THR A 13 -8.83 -28.45 9.97
N SER A 14 -9.17 -27.69 8.94
CA SER A 14 -8.22 -27.09 8.02
C SER A 14 -7.30 -26.13 8.77
N GLY A 15 -6.00 -26.44 8.79
CA GLY A 15 -4.90 -25.47 8.95
C GLY A 15 -4.86 -24.69 10.26
N SER A 16 -4.41 -25.34 11.34
CA SER A 16 -4.05 -24.69 12.61
C SER A 16 -2.86 -23.74 12.45
N ILE A 17 -3.15 -22.45 12.25
CA ILE A 17 -2.21 -21.30 12.27
C ILE A 17 -2.27 -20.59 13.65
N TRP A 18 -2.31 -21.36 14.74
CA TRP A 18 -2.31 -20.85 16.11
C TRP A 18 -1.48 -21.79 16.97
N LYS A 19 -0.17 -21.53 17.11
CA LYS A 19 0.72 -22.48 17.80
C LYS A 19 1.41 -21.93 19.04
N HIS A 20 1.62 -20.62 19.18
CA HIS A 20 2.45 -20.14 20.29
C HIS A 20 1.71 -19.97 21.63
N PHE A 21 0.46 -19.48 21.64
CA PHE A 21 -0.25 -19.13 22.88
C PHE A 21 -1.48 -19.98 23.21
N GLY A 22 -2.15 -20.57 22.21
CA GLY A 22 -3.28 -21.49 22.42
C GLY A 22 -4.53 -20.89 23.08
N PHE A 23 -4.68 -19.55 23.13
CA PHE A 23 -5.87 -18.91 23.71
C PHE A 23 -7.11 -19.09 22.82
N PRO A 24 -8.32 -19.25 23.40
CA PRO A 24 -9.56 -19.27 22.64
C PRO A 24 -9.76 -17.96 21.89
N GLN A 25 -10.10 -18.05 20.60
CA GLN A 25 -10.39 -16.89 19.78
C GLN A 25 -11.84 -16.43 19.94
N THR A 26 -12.05 -15.15 20.24
CA THR A 26 -13.37 -14.53 20.38
C THR A 26 -13.54 -13.32 19.46
N GLN A 27 -14.79 -12.96 19.17
CA GLN A 27 -15.15 -11.71 18.48
C GLN A 27 -15.69 -10.71 19.49
N VAL A 28 -15.82 -9.44 19.11
CA VAL A 28 -16.60 -8.47 19.91
C VAL A 28 -18.08 -8.88 19.83
N THR A 29 -18.60 -9.50 20.89
CA THR A 29 -19.95 -10.10 20.94
C THR A 29 -20.94 -9.25 21.72
N SER A 30 -22.20 -9.29 21.28
CA SER A 30 -23.33 -8.62 21.91
C SER A 30 -24.43 -9.65 22.16
N VAL A 31 -25.18 -9.50 23.25
CA VAL A 31 -26.36 -10.34 23.53
C VAL A 31 -27.47 -10.12 22.49
N TYR A 32 -27.44 -8.98 21.79
CA TYR A 32 -28.40 -8.65 20.74
C TYR A 32 -27.90 -9.08 19.35
N ASN A 33 -28.79 -9.08 18.37
CA ASN A 33 -28.44 -9.40 17.00
C ASN A 33 -27.47 -8.36 16.40
N LYS A 34 -26.21 -8.76 16.13
CA LYS A 34 -25.14 -7.90 15.63
C LYS A 34 -25.48 -7.24 14.29
N THR A 35 -26.22 -7.90 13.40
CA THR A 35 -26.57 -7.30 12.08
C THR A 35 -27.56 -6.14 12.20
N LYS A 36 -28.44 -6.16 13.22
CA LYS A 36 -29.48 -5.15 13.41
C LYS A 36 -29.14 -4.10 14.46
N SER A 37 -28.21 -4.40 15.38
CA SER A 37 -27.98 -3.59 16.58
C SER A 37 -26.51 -3.46 16.98
N ALA A 38 -25.61 -3.48 16.00
CA ALA A 38 -24.15 -3.39 16.21
C ALA A 38 -23.72 -2.15 17.02
N SER A 39 -24.42 -1.02 16.91
CA SER A 39 -24.07 0.22 17.62
C SER A 39 -24.57 0.29 19.06
N ASN A 40 -25.41 -0.66 19.50
CA ASN A 40 -26.03 -0.62 20.84
C ASN A 40 -25.05 -1.12 21.92
N TYR A 41 -24.42 -0.18 22.63
CA TYR A 41 -23.45 -0.47 23.69
C TYR A 41 -24.00 -1.39 24.81
N LYS A 42 -25.31 -1.34 25.11
CA LYS A 42 -25.92 -2.14 26.19
C LYS A 42 -25.81 -3.63 25.94
N GLY A 43 -25.82 -4.05 24.67
CA GLY A 43 -25.71 -5.46 24.30
C GLY A 43 -24.34 -6.04 24.61
N TYR A 44 -23.27 -5.26 24.38
CA TYR A 44 -21.90 -5.62 24.72
C TYR A 44 -21.68 -5.62 26.23
N PHE A 45 -22.18 -4.59 26.93
CA PHE A 45 -22.05 -4.49 28.39
C PHE A 45 -22.73 -5.67 29.13
N LYS A 46 -23.80 -6.22 28.55
CA LYS A 46 -24.50 -7.39 29.10
C LYS A 46 -23.82 -8.72 28.77
N HIS A 47 -22.98 -8.76 27.74
CA HIS A 47 -22.27 -9.97 27.36
C HIS A 47 -21.24 -10.31 28.44
N LYS A 48 -21.19 -11.59 28.84
CA LYS A 48 -20.24 -12.07 29.85
C LYS A 48 -19.63 -13.38 29.36
N ASP A 49 -18.33 -13.31 29.08
CA ASP A 49 -17.51 -14.47 28.75
C ASP A 49 -17.03 -15.18 30.03
N ALA A 50 -16.59 -16.42 29.88
CA ALA A 50 -15.96 -17.13 30.98
C ALA A 50 -14.65 -16.41 31.40
N PRO A 51 -14.22 -16.51 32.68
CA PRO A 51 -12.97 -15.91 33.10
C PRO A 51 -11.78 -16.62 32.42
N GLY A 52 -10.88 -15.86 31.81
CA GLY A 52 -9.69 -16.40 31.15
C GLY A 52 -9.01 -15.43 30.18
N MET A 53 -7.93 -15.92 29.55
CA MET A 53 -7.25 -15.21 28.47
C MET A 53 -7.91 -15.55 27.14
N TYR A 54 -8.11 -14.53 26.32
CA TYR A 54 -8.71 -14.66 24.99
C TYR A 54 -7.80 -14.02 23.94
N TYR A 55 -7.84 -14.56 22.74
CA TYR A 55 -7.27 -13.90 21.57
C TYR A 55 -8.38 -13.25 20.76
N GLN A 56 -8.37 -11.92 20.69
CA GLN A 56 -9.36 -11.18 19.91
C GLN A 56 -8.66 -10.40 18.81
N PRO A 57 -8.75 -10.81 17.53
CA PRO A 57 -8.12 -10.07 16.45
C PRO A 57 -8.77 -8.68 16.33
N SER A 58 -7.96 -7.66 16.08
CA SER A 58 -8.46 -6.29 15.89
C SER A 58 -9.36 -6.19 14.66
N GLU A 59 -10.59 -5.70 14.82
CA GLU A 59 -11.51 -5.37 13.73
C GLU A 59 -11.16 -4.01 13.08
N SER A 60 -9.86 -3.68 12.99
CA SER A 60 -9.35 -2.38 12.52
C SER A 60 -8.15 -2.52 11.59
N ILE A 61 -7.86 -1.48 10.81
CA ILE A 61 -6.69 -1.40 9.93
C ILE A 61 -5.48 -0.84 10.69
N GLY A 62 -4.29 -1.38 10.43
CA GLY A 62 -3.05 -0.99 11.09
C GLY A 62 -2.38 0.30 10.61
N THR A 63 -2.99 1.09 9.72
CA THR A 63 -2.31 2.17 8.97
C THR A 63 -1.68 3.26 9.86
N GLY A 64 -2.40 3.76 10.86
CA GLY A 64 -1.91 4.80 11.78
C GLY A 64 -1.50 4.26 13.15
N SER A 65 -1.35 2.94 13.28
CA SER A 65 -1.05 2.30 14.55
C SER A 65 0.46 2.18 14.76
N ILE A 66 0.95 2.69 15.88
CA ILE A 66 2.34 2.53 16.34
C ILE A 66 2.43 1.38 17.36
N ASN A 67 1.37 0.56 17.47
CA ASN A 67 1.31 -0.51 18.44
C ASN A 67 2.33 -1.61 18.12
N SER A 68 2.89 -2.19 19.16
CA SER A 68 3.83 -3.31 19.10
C SER A 68 3.33 -4.51 18.29
N GLU A 69 2.03 -4.78 18.35
CA GLU A 69 1.37 -5.92 17.69
C GLU A 69 1.14 -5.71 16.19
N THR A 70 1.21 -4.46 15.71
CA THR A 70 1.00 -4.10 14.30
C THR A 70 2.30 -4.08 13.51
N ILE A 71 3.44 -3.81 14.16
CA ILE A 71 4.75 -3.65 13.52
C ILE A 71 5.20 -4.96 12.87
N PRO A 72 5.57 -4.97 11.58
CA PRO A 72 6.04 -6.18 10.91
C PRO A 72 7.35 -6.70 11.52
N ARG A 73 7.49 -8.02 11.62
CA ARG A 73 8.67 -8.70 12.21
C ARG A 73 10.00 -8.28 11.57
N SER A 74 10.00 -7.92 10.28
CA SER A 74 11.19 -7.45 9.56
C SER A 74 11.68 -6.07 10.00
N PHE A 75 10.84 -5.26 10.65
CA PHE A 75 11.21 -3.94 11.19
C PHE A 75 11.61 -4.01 12.67
N MET A 76 11.38 -5.14 13.34
CA MET A 76 11.82 -5.36 14.71
C MET A 76 13.31 -5.75 14.75
N ALA A 77 13.99 -5.42 15.85
CA ALA A 77 15.35 -5.87 16.09
C ALA A 77 15.42 -7.41 16.21
N ALA A 78 16.55 -7.99 15.85
CA ALA A 78 16.73 -9.44 15.93
C ALA A 78 16.64 -9.98 17.37
N SER A 79 17.03 -9.18 18.36
CA SER A 79 16.97 -9.49 19.79
C SER A 79 15.59 -9.29 20.42
N ASP A 80 14.61 -8.76 19.69
CA ASP A 80 13.29 -8.47 20.24
C ASP A 80 12.51 -9.78 20.49
N PRO A 81 12.05 -10.04 21.74
CA PRO A 81 11.31 -11.26 22.05
C PRO A 81 10.00 -11.39 21.26
N ARG A 82 9.41 -10.25 20.85
CA ARG A 82 8.14 -10.21 20.12
C ARG A 82 8.25 -10.85 18.73
N ARG A 83 9.45 -10.91 18.16
CA ARG A 83 9.70 -11.51 16.84
C ARG A 83 9.35 -13.01 16.79
N GLY A 84 9.42 -13.70 17.94
CA GLY A 84 9.07 -15.11 18.08
C GLY A 84 7.56 -15.38 18.17
N PHE A 85 6.76 -14.34 18.45
CA PHE A 85 5.30 -14.49 18.57
C PHE A 85 4.60 -14.49 17.20
N ASP A 86 3.39 -15.03 17.19
CA ASP A 86 2.55 -15.13 15.99
C ASP A 86 1.95 -13.77 15.56
N VAL A 87 2.08 -12.72 16.38
CA VAL A 87 1.69 -11.34 16.10
C VAL A 87 2.90 -10.50 15.60
N PRO A 88 2.77 -9.70 14.53
CA PRO A 88 1.58 -9.49 13.68
C PRO A 88 1.26 -10.69 12.79
N VAL A 89 -0.04 -10.89 12.57
CA VAL A 89 -0.57 -11.95 11.70
C VAL A 89 -0.57 -11.49 10.24
N GLN A 90 0.00 -12.30 9.34
CA GLN A 90 -0.12 -12.08 7.90
C GLN A 90 -1.47 -12.59 7.39
N GLY A 91 -2.49 -11.73 7.40
CA GLY A 91 -3.84 -12.09 6.98
C GLY A 91 -3.99 -12.29 5.46
N ALA A 92 -3.33 -11.46 4.65
CA ALA A 92 -3.42 -11.51 3.19
C ALA A 92 -2.21 -12.23 2.58
N LYS A 93 -2.48 -13.10 1.59
CA LYS A 93 -1.43 -13.75 0.81
C LYS A 93 -1.07 -12.88 -0.40
N PRO A 94 0.21 -12.53 -0.63
CA PRO A 94 0.61 -11.63 -1.71
C PRO A 94 0.25 -12.17 -3.10
N GLN A 95 0.20 -13.48 -3.27
CA GLN A 95 -0.17 -14.15 -4.53
C GLN A 95 -1.60 -13.85 -4.99
N HIS A 96 -2.51 -13.50 -4.07
CA HIS A 96 -3.90 -13.19 -4.39
C HIS A 96 -4.15 -11.68 -4.58
N CYS A 97 -3.17 -10.84 -4.26
CA CYS A 97 -3.29 -9.39 -4.37
C CYS A 97 -2.80 -8.94 -5.76
N PRO A 98 -3.62 -8.28 -6.58
CA PRO A 98 -3.17 -7.76 -7.86
C PRO A 98 -2.22 -6.56 -7.66
N ASN A 99 -1.30 -6.37 -8.62
CA ASN A 99 -0.39 -5.23 -8.63
C ASN A 99 -1.16 -3.92 -8.90
N VAL A 100 -1.05 -2.92 -8.00
CA VAL A 100 -1.71 -1.61 -8.12
C VAL A 100 -0.70 -0.47 -8.25
N LEU A 101 -0.80 0.35 -9.31
CA LEU A 101 0.09 1.49 -9.60
C LEU A 101 1.60 1.15 -9.59
N VAL A 102 1.94 -0.10 -9.88
CA VAL A 102 3.32 -0.61 -9.87
C VAL A 102 4.05 -0.19 -11.16
N SER A 103 5.35 0.10 -11.04
CA SER A 103 6.19 0.48 -12.18
C SER A 103 6.53 -0.71 -13.09
N LYS A 104 6.79 -0.45 -14.38
CA LYS A 104 7.23 -1.49 -15.34
C LYS A 104 8.51 -2.20 -14.90
N SER A 105 9.44 -1.45 -14.31
CA SER A 105 10.71 -1.98 -13.81
C SER A 105 10.54 -2.89 -12.59
N THR A 106 9.45 -2.75 -11.83
CA THR A 106 9.14 -3.68 -10.73
C THR A 106 8.60 -5.00 -11.26
N VAL A 107 7.87 -4.99 -12.38
CA VAL A 107 7.31 -6.20 -13.00
C VAL A 107 8.36 -6.99 -13.77
N ASN A 108 9.17 -6.29 -14.59
CA ASN A 108 10.09 -6.94 -15.53
C ASN A 108 11.56 -6.94 -15.04
N GLY A 109 11.85 -6.30 -13.91
CA GLY A 109 13.21 -6.07 -13.43
C GLY A 109 13.82 -4.76 -13.93
N LYS A 110 14.90 -4.34 -13.27
CA LYS A 110 15.69 -3.15 -13.65
C LYS A 110 16.80 -3.57 -14.61
N THR A 111 17.06 -2.76 -15.64
CA THR A 111 18.16 -2.95 -16.59
C THR A 111 19.20 -1.85 -16.43
N TYR A 112 20.47 -2.21 -16.63
CA TYR A 112 21.64 -1.33 -16.52
C TYR A 112 22.52 -1.45 -17.77
N HIS A 113 21.89 -1.51 -18.95
CA HIS A 113 22.56 -1.80 -20.22
C HIS A 113 23.23 -0.59 -20.87
N LEU A 114 22.93 0.63 -20.41
CA LEU A 114 23.49 1.85 -21.01
C LEU A 114 24.92 2.13 -20.57
N GLY A 115 25.77 2.45 -21.54
CA GLY A 115 27.14 2.91 -21.33
C GLY A 115 27.25 4.44 -21.13
N PRO A 116 28.42 4.94 -20.73
CA PRO A 116 28.66 6.37 -20.52
C PRO A 116 28.50 7.20 -21.80
N GLN A 117 28.92 6.67 -22.96
CA GLN A 117 28.83 7.35 -24.25
C GLN A 117 27.37 7.62 -24.67
N GLU A 118 26.47 6.67 -24.42
CA GLU A 118 25.05 6.82 -24.72
C GLU A 118 24.39 7.84 -23.78
N ILE A 119 24.86 7.91 -22.53
CA ILE A 119 24.41 8.93 -21.57
C ILE A 119 24.80 10.33 -22.04
N GLU A 120 26.03 10.51 -22.50
CA GLU A 120 26.49 11.79 -23.08
C GLU A 120 25.68 12.17 -24.32
N GLU A 121 25.38 11.21 -25.20
CA GLU A 121 24.51 11.46 -26.36
C GLU A 121 23.10 11.89 -25.92
N ILE A 122 22.51 11.22 -24.92
CA ILE A 122 21.19 11.58 -24.37
C ILE A 122 21.20 13.01 -23.80
N GLN A 123 22.26 13.37 -23.06
CA GLN A 123 22.41 14.71 -22.52
C GLN A 123 22.52 15.75 -23.63
N ARG A 124 23.35 15.49 -24.64
CA ARG A 124 23.55 16.38 -25.79
C ARG A 124 22.25 16.59 -26.57
N LEU A 125 21.56 15.50 -26.96
CA LEU A 125 20.31 15.56 -27.70
C LEU A 125 19.22 16.34 -26.95
N ARG A 126 19.12 16.14 -25.64
CA ARG A 126 18.11 16.83 -24.83
C ARG A 126 18.42 18.30 -24.61
N TYR A 127 19.70 18.67 -24.55
CA TYR A 127 20.12 20.06 -24.48
C TYR A 127 19.90 20.79 -25.82
N GLU A 128 20.25 20.13 -26.94
CA GLU A 128 20.10 20.68 -28.29
C GLU A 128 18.64 20.99 -28.67
N ASN A 129 17.74 20.01 -28.54
CA ASN A 129 16.34 20.23 -28.91
C ASN A 129 15.37 19.42 -28.02
N PRO A 130 14.96 19.99 -26.86
CA PRO A 130 14.09 19.29 -25.91
C PRO A 130 12.65 19.09 -26.41
N GLN A 131 12.22 19.79 -27.46
CA GLN A 131 10.89 19.62 -28.05
C GLN A 131 10.83 18.40 -28.98
N LYS A 132 11.88 18.17 -29.77
CA LYS A 132 12.03 16.96 -30.60
C LYS A 132 12.44 15.76 -29.75
N TYR A 133 13.51 15.90 -28.97
CA TYR A 133 14.07 14.85 -28.12
C TYR A 133 13.46 14.87 -26.72
N THR A 134 12.14 14.65 -26.67
CA THR A 134 11.41 14.58 -25.40
C THR A 134 11.84 13.35 -24.58
N ARG A 135 11.60 13.39 -23.26
CA ARG A 135 11.85 12.24 -22.37
C ARG A 135 11.19 10.95 -22.86
N LYS A 136 9.99 11.03 -23.43
CA LYS A 136 9.27 9.87 -23.95
C LYS A 136 9.93 9.31 -25.21
N PHE A 137 10.43 10.19 -26.08
CA PHE A 137 11.15 9.80 -27.29
C PHE A 137 12.48 9.10 -26.95
N LEU A 138 13.29 9.70 -26.07
CA LEU A 138 14.57 9.13 -25.65
C LEU A 138 14.38 7.81 -24.88
N ALA A 139 13.35 7.73 -24.03
CA ALA A 139 12.96 6.49 -23.37
C ALA A 139 12.63 5.37 -24.36
N ALA A 140 11.94 5.68 -25.46
CA ALA A 140 11.63 4.71 -26.51
C ALA A 140 12.87 4.33 -27.34
N LYS A 141 13.73 5.30 -27.70
CA LYS A 141 14.95 5.08 -28.49
C LYS A 141 15.92 4.11 -27.78
N TYR A 142 16.12 4.31 -26.48
CA TYR A 142 17.11 3.56 -25.69
C TYR A 142 16.52 2.45 -24.81
N GLY A 143 15.20 2.24 -24.86
CA GLY A 143 14.52 1.20 -24.07
C GLY A 143 14.59 1.43 -22.55
N ILE A 144 14.55 2.68 -22.11
CA ILE A 144 14.75 3.09 -20.71
C ILE A 144 13.53 3.81 -20.13
N SER A 145 13.50 3.99 -18.80
CA SER A 145 12.43 4.74 -18.14
C SER A 145 12.54 6.24 -18.41
N PRO A 146 11.42 6.95 -18.68
CA PRO A 146 11.44 8.42 -18.76
C PRO A 146 11.93 9.11 -17.50
N LEU A 147 11.77 8.46 -16.33
CA LEU A 147 12.33 8.93 -15.06
C LEU A 147 13.86 8.89 -15.08
N PHE A 148 14.44 7.81 -15.63
CA PHE A 148 15.89 7.68 -15.76
C PHE A 148 16.46 8.74 -16.70
N VAL A 149 15.82 9.00 -17.85
CA VAL A 149 16.19 10.12 -18.74
C VAL A 149 16.17 11.45 -17.99
N SER A 150 15.14 11.67 -17.16
CA SER A 150 15.02 12.87 -16.32
C SER A 150 16.10 13.01 -15.27
N LEU A 151 16.66 11.90 -14.79
CA LEU A 151 17.73 11.87 -13.80
C LEU A 151 19.09 12.24 -14.43
N ILE A 152 19.40 11.67 -15.60
CA ILE A 152 20.71 11.82 -16.23
C ILE A 152 20.87 13.11 -17.04
N SER A 153 19.77 13.73 -17.48
CA SER A 153 19.81 14.89 -18.38
C SER A 153 18.88 16.00 -17.92
N LYS A 154 19.35 17.25 -18.01
CA LYS A 154 18.54 18.46 -17.85
C LYS A 154 18.25 19.04 -19.24
N PRO A 155 17.02 19.50 -19.52
CA PRO A 155 16.76 20.28 -20.72
C PRO A 155 17.41 21.67 -20.60
N SER A 156 17.43 22.45 -21.68
CA SER A 156 17.86 23.85 -21.61
C SER A 156 17.00 24.68 -20.66
N ASP A 157 17.61 25.61 -19.93
CA ASP A 157 16.91 26.45 -18.93
C ASP A 157 15.80 27.30 -19.59
N GLN A 158 16.04 27.77 -20.82
CA GLN A 158 15.04 28.46 -21.62
C GLN A 158 13.77 27.61 -21.83
N GLN A 159 13.93 26.30 -22.08
CA GLN A 159 12.78 25.41 -22.22
C GLN A 159 12.05 25.23 -20.89
N VAL A 160 12.76 25.17 -19.76
CA VAL A 160 12.14 25.09 -18.43
C VAL A 160 11.31 26.34 -18.16
N GLN A 161 11.89 27.52 -18.36
CA GLN A 161 11.19 28.80 -18.20
C GLN A 161 9.98 28.92 -19.12
N ASN A 162 10.10 28.49 -20.39
CA ASN A 162 8.97 28.44 -21.31
C ASN A 162 7.84 27.53 -20.80
N MET A 163 8.17 26.38 -20.20
CA MET A 163 7.16 25.47 -19.63
C MET A 163 6.54 26.02 -18.34
N GLU A 164 7.32 26.73 -17.52
CA GLU A 164 6.82 27.41 -16.33
C GLU A 164 5.87 28.55 -16.69
N SER A 165 6.24 29.38 -17.67
CA SER A 165 5.38 30.45 -18.21
C SER A 165 4.04 29.90 -18.73
N ARG A 166 4.07 28.81 -19.51
CA ARG A 166 2.84 28.15 -19.96
C ARG A 166 2.00 27.61 -18.79
N LEU A 167 2.64 27.13 -17.73
CA LEU A 167 1.96 26.65 -16.54
C LEU A 167 1.28 27.84 -15.82
N THR A 168 1.96 28.98 -15.68
CA THR A 168 1.38 30.19 -15.07
C THR A 168 0.20 30.72 -15.88
N ASP A 169 0.27 30.70 -17.21
CA ASP A 169 -0.84 31.09 -18.09
C ASP A 169 -2.06 30.16 -17.93
N ILE A 170 -1.82 28.85 -17.82
CA ILE A 170 -2.88 27.88 -17.55
C ILE A 170 -3.50 28.14 -16.16
N GLN A 171 -2.69 28.50 -15.17
CA GLN A 171 -3.17 28.79 -13.81
C GLN A 171 -3.97 30.09 -13.76
N SER A 172 -3.54 31.14 -14.47
CA SER A 172 -4.26 32.41 -14.54
C SER A 172 -5.62 32.26 -15.24
N SER A 173 -5.73 31.32 -16.18
CA SER A 173 -6.98 31.01 -16.87
C SER A 173 -8.02 30.28 -16.01
N TRP A 174 -7.72 29.95 -14.75
CA TRP A 174 -8.64 29.22 -13.87
C TRP A 174 -9.67 30.14 -13.21
N LYS A 175 -10.94 29.74 -13.26
CA LYS A 175 -11.99 30.34 -12.42
C LYS A 175 -11.73 30.07 -10.94
N GLU A 176 -12.26 30.93 -10.08
CA GLU A 176 -12.07 30.85 -8.62
C GLU A 176 -12.38 29.45 -8.04
N LYS A 177 -13.53 28.87 -8.41
CA LYS A 177 -13.93 27.52 -7.96
C LYS A 177 -12.89 26.45 -8.31
N ARG A 178 -12.25 26.55 -9.49
CA ARG A 178 -11.22 25.59 -9.92
C ARG A 178 -9.94 25.78 -9.10
N ARG A 179 -9.56 27.02 -8.79
CA ARG A 179 -8.40 27.33 -7.94
C ARG A 179 -8.57 26.75 -6.54
N VAL A 180 -9.69 27.02 -5.88
CA VAL A 180 -10.01 26.47 -4.55
C VAL A 180 -9.98 24.94 -4.56
N ALA A 181 -10.63 24.30 -5.55
CA ALA A 181 -10.64 22.84 -5.65
C ALA A 181 -9.25 22.22 -5.85
N ARG A 182 -8.32 22.92 -6.52
CA ARG A 182 -6.92 22.48 -6.67
C ARG A 182 -6.15 22.63 -5.37
N GLU A 183 -6.36 23.70 -4.62
CA GLU A 183 -5.78 23.86 -3.28
C GLU A 183 -6.29 22.78 -2.31
N ASP A 184 -7.57 22.46 -2.32
CA ASP A 184 -8.12 21.38 -1.49
C ASP A 184 -7.57 20.00 -1.88
N ARG A 185 -7.29 19.77 -3.16
CA ARG A 185 -6.58 18.56 -3.61
C ARG A 185 -5.14 18.54 -3.06
N LYS A 186 -4.42 19.66 -3.05
CA LYS A 186 -3.08 19.74 -2.47
C LYS A 186 -3.11 19.47 -0.97
N ARG A 187 -4.08 20.03 -0.24
CA ARG A 187 -4.29 19.78 1.20
C ARG A 187 -4.57 18.30 1.48
N ARG A 188 -5.45 17.67 0.71
CA ARG A 188 -5.70 16.22 0.85
C ARG A 188 -4.47 15.38 0.56
N LYS A 189 -3.70 15.73 -0.47
CA LYS A 189 -2.43 15.06 -0.77
C LYS A 189 -1.45 15.19 0.40
N LEU A 190 -1.36 16.37 1.01
CA LEU A 190 -0.51 16.59 2.19
C LEU A 190 -0.97 15.73 3.37
N LEU A 191 -2.28 15.70 3.64
CA LEU A 191 -2.87 14.89 4.72
C LEU A 191 -2.58 13.39 4.55
N TRP A 192 -2.57 12.87 3.33
CA TRP A 192 -2.25 11.46 3.06
C TRP A 192 -0.83 11.04 3.49
N TYR A 193 0.11 11.97 3.62
CA TYR A 193 1.49 11.69 4.05
C TYR A 193 1.73 11.99 5.54
N GLN A 194 0.70 12.31 6.32
CA GLN A 194 0.85 12.57 7.77
C GLN A 194 0.87 11.30 8.62
N ALA A 195 0.46 10.16 8.06
CA ALA A 195 0.47 8.86 8.72
C ALA A 195 1.85 8.21 8.68
#